data_AF-A0A7X6UY74-F1
#
_entry.id   AF-A0A7X6UY74-F1
#
_cell.length_a   1.000
_cell.length_b   1.000
_cell.length_c   1.000
_cell.angle_alpha   90.00
_cell.angle_beta   90.00
_cell.angle_gamma   90.00
#
_symmetry.space_group_name_H-M   'P 1'
#
loop_
_entity.id
_entity.type
_entity.pdbx_description
1 polymer ?
#
loop_
_entity_poly.entity_id
_entity_poly.type
_entity_poly.pdbx_seq_one_letter_code
_entity_poly.pdbx_strand_id
1 'polypeptide(L)'
;MNSRFFIFTLLLPLFCWAASSKVFELLPVEDELVDSIAISILQQNYAVAERQGARLFSINPQAGANFWALAKLANYNDLGDTNKVYEAKLLLDTLEFSKEEWEGLRLFQVGFIEGLLGNGMRAATRTRAAAKIFKPLDNSEAQAFYFIYAFYMEALSAWIPGVSDKRPEMLIELEKITHNSVRFGSVIGSATVWMYFGRKEYDKALNLVDALLKKSPQNPAFLQMRADMLFRLEEYDAAAEIYEKSATYYERKAPKSLRWWCAAGNLARIYQENDKKELSQRWIDHFSSPEFQKIKKWMPPSLMKDLKRRKLL
;
A
#
# COMPACT_ATOMS: atom_id res chain seq x y z
N MET A 1 44.52 -8.17 -59.83
CA MET A 1 44.77 -6.71 -59.73
C MET A 1 44.14 -6.26 -58.42
N ASN A 2 44.92 -5.88 -57.39
CA ASN A 2 45.48 -4.53 -57.20
C ASN A 2 44.37 -3.46 -57.34
N SER A 3 44.02 -2.57 -56.41
CA SER A 3 44.64 -2.03 -55.19
C SER A 3 43.54 -1.18 -54.51
N ARG A 4 43.34 -1.28 -53.18
CA ARG A 4 43.76 -0.31 -52.13
C ARG A 4 43.07 1.08 -52.08
N PHE A 5 42.98 1.56 -50.83
CA PHE A 5 42.77 2.95 -50.32
C PHE A 5 41.31 3.40 -50.10
N PHE A 6 40.85 3.92 -48.95
CA PHE A 6 41.51 4.26 -47.68
C PHE A 6 40.49 4.69 -46.58
N ILE A 7 40.87 4.47 -45.30
CA ILE A 7 40.67 5.30 -44.08
C ILE A 7 39.23 5.50 -43.53
N PHE A 8 38.87 4.87 -42.40
CA PHE A 8 38.99 5.38 -41.01
C PHE A 8 38.29 6.72 -40.75
N THR A 9 37.13 6.72 -40.06
CA THR A 9 36.85 7.67 -38.98
C THR A 9 35.58 7.32 -38.20
N LEU A 10 35.74 7.38 -36.87
CA LEU A 10 34.72 7.61 -35.84
C LEU A 10 33.79 6.44 -35.46
N LEU A 11 34.35 5.60 -34.58
CA LEU A 11 33.71 5.27 -33.31
C LEU A 11 33.00 6.51 -32.73
N LEU A 12 31.68 6.58 -32.91
CA LEU A 12 30.80 7.21 -31.95
C LEU A 12 30.13 6.05 -31.20
N PRO A 13 30.44 5.79 -29.93
CA PRO A 13 29.40 5.23 -29.09
C PRO A 13 28.32 6.31 -29.11
N LEU A 14 27.24 6.07 -29.85
CA LEU A 14 25.97 6.67 -29.50
C LEU A 14 25.72 6.19 -28.08
N PHE A 15 26.19 6.98 -27.12
CA PHE A 15 25.59 7.08 -25.82
C PHE A 15 24.14 7.44 -26.09
N CYS A 16 23.31 6.43 -26.34
CA CYS A 16 21.98 6.43 -25.79
C CYS A 16 22.19 6.46 -24.28
N TRP A 17 22.44 7.65 -23.75
CA TRP A 17 21.83 7.99 -22.48
C TRP A 17 20.35 7.73 -22.71
N ALA A 18 19.89 6.54 -22.32
CA ALA A 18 18.51 6.42 -21.89
C ALA A 18 18.38 7.53 -20.86
N ALA A 19 17.69 8.62 -21.22
CA ALA A 19 17.31 9.61 -20.25
C ALA A 19 16.47 8.83 -19.24
N SER A 20 17.09 8.41 -18.13
CA SER A 20 16.36 7.88 -17.00
C SER A 20 15.28 8.91 -16.73
N SER A 21 14.02 8.53 -16.91
CA SER A 21 12.94 9.50 -16.83
C SER A 21 13.03 10.23 -15.49
N LYS A 22 13.00 11.56 -15.54
CA LYS A 22 13.10 12.44 -14.36
C LYS A 22 11.88 12.38 -13.44
N VAL A 23 11.08 11.33 -13.58
CA VAL A 23 9.84 11.12 -12.84
C VAL A 23 10.20 10.79 -11.39
N PHE A 24 9.71 11.61 -10.47
CA PHE A 24 10.08 11.59 -9.05
C PHE A 24 11.57 11.90 -8.79
N GLU A 25 12.21 12.69 -9.67
CA GLU A 25 13.54 13.24 -9.43
C GLU A 25 13.50 14.21 -8.24
N LEU A 26 14.45 14.02 -7.33
CA LEU A 26 14.62 14.78 -6.09
C LEU A 26 16.09 15.21 -5.98
N LEU A 27 16.32 16.33 -5.30
CA LEU A 27 17.68 16.72 -4.92
C LEU A 27 18.22 15.76 -3.83
N PRO A 28 19.55 15.61 -3.67
CA PRO A 28 20.10 14.67 -2.67
C PRO A 28 19.55 14.86 -1.25
N VAL A 29 19.39 16.11 -0.80
CA VAL A 29 18.80 16.41 0.52
C VAL A 29 17.31 16.05 0.61
N GLU A 30 16.58 16.13 -0.50
CA GLU A 30 15.17 15.72 -0.57
C GLU A 30 15.06 14.19 -0.55
N ASP A 31 15.98 13.49 -1.22
CA ASP A 31 16.10 12.03 -1.21
C ASP A 31 16.35 11.49 0.19
N GLU A 32 17.32 12.04 0.92
CA GLU A 32 17.59 11.65 2.30
C GLU A 32 16.37 11.82 3.21
N LEU A 33 15.57 12.87 2.99
CA LEU A 33 14.34 13.08 3.73
C LEU A 33 13.27 12.05 3.37
N VAL A 34 13.10 11.75 2.08
CA VAL A 34 12.14 10.73 1.63
C VAL A 34 12.50 9.34 2.17
N ASP A 35 13.77 8.96 2.13
CA ASP A 35 14.24 7.70 2.70
C ASP A 35 14.00 7.65 4.22
N SER A 36 14.29 8.76 4.91
CA SER A 36 14.02 8.88 6.35
C SER A 36 12.53 8.72 6.67
N ILE A 37 11.63 9.31 5.86
CA ILE A 37 10.18 9.17 6.00
C ILE A 37 9.77 7.71 5.80
N ALA A 38 10.22 7.07 4.71
CA ALA A 38 9.86 5.69 4.38
C ALA A 38 10.32 4.70 5.45
N ILE A 39 11.58 4.80 5.89
CA ILE A 39 12.14 3.97 6.97
C ILE A 39 11.37 4.19 8.27
N SER A 40 11.08 5.45 8.62
CA SER A 40 10.34 5.78 9.84
C SER A 40 8.92 5.21 9.82
N ILE A 41 8.24 5.23 8.67
CA ILE A 41 6.92 4.59 8.51
C ILE A 41 7.03 3.07 8.74
N LEU A 42 8.01 2.41 8.11
CA LEU A 42 8.19 0.96 8.24
C LEU A 42 8.55 0.52 9.67
N GLN A 43 9.21 1.39 10.43
CA GLN A 43 9.54 1.22 11.84
C GLN A 43 8.44 1.74 12.80
N GLN A 44 7.32 2.24 12.26
CA GLN A 44 6.21 2.82 13.01
C GLN A 44 6.61 4.01 13.90
N ASN A 45 7.59 4.79 13.47
CA ASN A 45 8.00 6.05 14.10
C ASN A 45 7.34 7.24 13.37
N TYR A 46 6.02 7.34 13.50
CA TYR A 46 5.24 8.35 12.78
C TYR A 46 5.59 9.79 13.17
N ALA A 47 6.01 10.03 14.41
CA ALA A 47 6.45 11.36 14.85
C ALA A 47 7.70 11.83 14.09
N VAL A 48 8.66 10.94 13.82
CA VAL A 48 9.82 11.26 12.98
C VAL A 48 9.41 11.39 11.53
N ALA A 49 8.59 10.46 11.01
CA ALA A 49 8.11 10.52 9.63
C ALA A 49 7.38 11.84 9.32
N GLU A 50 6.48 12.28 10.20
CA GLU A 50 5.76 13.55 10.02
C GLU A 50 6.69 14.76 10.14
N ARG A 51 7.70 14.73 11.02
CA ARG A 51 8.69 15.81 11.14
C ARG A 51 9.54 15.95 9.89
N GLN A 52 10.01 14.84 9.33
CA GLN A 52 10.78 14.86 8.08
C GLN A 52 9.90 15.23 6.90
N GLY A 53 8.63 14.81 6.89
CA GLY A 53 7.63 15.26 5.91
C GLY A 53 7.43 16.78 5.93
N ALA A 54 7.30 17.39 7.11
CA ALA A 54 7.22 18.83 7.27
C ALA A 54 8.51 19.55 6.81
N ARG A 55 9.68 18.96 7.08
CA ARG A 55 10.96 19.49 6.59
C ARG A 55 11.05 19.42 5.06
N LEU A 56 10.70 18.28 4.46
CA LEU A 56 10.65 18.13 3.01
C LEU A 56 9.68 19.14 2.39
N PHE A 57 8.51 19.36 3.01
CA PHE A 57 7.53 20.36 2.57
C PHE A 57 8.10 21.78 2.54
N SER A 58 8.96 22.14 3.50
CA SER A 58 9.58 23.47 3.54
C SER A 58 10.56 23.75 2.41
N ILE A 59 11.14 22.72 1.78
CA ILE A 59 12.12 22.85 0.69
C ILE A 59 11.57 22.45 -0.68
N ASN A 60 10.66 21.47 -0.72
CA ASN A 60 9.97 20.98 -1.90
C ASN A 60 8.50 20.70 -1.53
N PRO A 61 7.61 21.71 -1.66
CA PRO A 61 6.22 21.59 -1.21
C PRO A 61 5.44 20.44 -1.86
N GLN A 62 5.66 20.15 -3.16
CA GLN A 62 4.93 19.11 -3.88
C GLN A 62 5.32 17.70 -3.44
N ALA A 63 6.63 17.42 -3.33
CA ALA A 63 7.10 16.14 -2.81
C ALA A 63 6.77 16.02 -1.31
N GLY A 64 7.03 17.09 -0.55
CA GLY A 64 6.77 17.14 0.89
C GLY A 64 5.32 16.91 1.26
N ALA A 65 4.37 17.49 0.52
CA ALA A 65 2.95 17.27 0.76
C ALA A 65 2.57 15.80 0.54
N ASN A 66 3.06 15.18 -0.54
CA ASN A 66 2.81 13.78 -0.83
C ASN A 66 3.37 12.84 0.25
N PHE A 67 4.62 13.02 0.66
CA PHE A 67 5.25 12.12 1.65
C PHE A 67 4.81 12.40 3.09
N TRP A 68 4.48 13.64 3.43
CA TRP A 68 3.93 13.96 4.74
C TRP A 68 2.49 13.45 4.88
N ALA A 69 1.67 13.58 3.82
CA ALA A 69 0.36 12.94 3.78
C ALA A 69 0.46 11.41 3.90
N LEU A 70 1.44 10.78 3.23
CA LEU A 70 1.68 9.34 3.35
C LEU A 70 2.00 8.93 4.79
N ALA A 71 2.84 9.69 5.50
CA ALA A 71 3.14 9.44 6.92
C ALA A 71 1.90 9.53 7.81
N LYS A 72 1.03 10.52 7.57
CA LYS A 72 -0.25 10.68 8.27
C LYS A 72 -1.20 9.51 8.00
N LEU A 73 -1.33 9.10 6.73
CA LEU A 73 -2.18 7.96 6.35
C LEU A 73 -1.65 6.64 6.90
N ALA A 74 -0.33 6.46 6.98
CA ALA A 74 0.27 5.30 7.63
C ALA A 74 -0.04 5.26 9.13
N ASN A 75 0.05 6.40 9.82
CA ASN A 75 -0.34 6.54 11.23
C ASN A 75 -1.82 6.14 11.43
N TYR A 76 -2.74 6.69 10.63
CA TYR A 76 -4.15 6.28 10.66
C TYR A 76 -4.33 4.77 10.46
N ASN A 77 -3.69 4.20 9.44
CA ASN A 77 -3.86 2.79 9.09
C ASN A 77 -3.29 1.82 10.14
N ASP A 78 -2.38 2.30 10.98
CA ASP A 78 -1.77 1.53 12.07
C ASP A 78 -2.52 1.74 13.39
N LEU A 79 -2.57 3.00 13.83
CA LEU A 79 -3.04 3.38 15.16
C LEU A 79 -4.54 3.68 15.20
N GLY A 80 -5.15 4.04 14.07
CA GLY A 80 -6.54 4.47 14.01
C GLY A 80 -6.75 5.95 14.35
N ASP A 81 -5.71 6.79 14.29
CA ASP A 81 -5.86 8.23 14.47
C ASP A 81 -6.58 8.85 13.25
N THR A 82 -7.90 9.02 13.39
CA THR A 82 -8.76 9.48 12.30
C THR A 82 -8.52 10.94 11.92
N ASN A 83 -7.93 11.75 12.81
CA ASN A 83 -7.60 13.15 12.51
C ASN A 83 -6.56 13.23 11.39
N LYS A 84 -5.65 12.25 11.33
CA LYS A 84 -4.60 12.16 10.30
C LYS A 84 -5.16 12.05 8.88
N VAL A 85 -6.35 11.46 8.72
CA VAL A 85 -7.03 11.41 7.41
C VAL A 85 -7.40 12.82 6.94
N TYR A 86 -7.95 13.65 7.84
CA TYR A 86 -8.34 15.03 7.53
C TYR A 86 -7.13 15.95 7.36
N GLU A 87 -6.10 15.80 8.21
CA GLU A 87 -4.84 16.54 8.07
C GLU A 87 -4.16 16.25 6.73
N ALA A 88 -4.10 14.96 6.32
CA ALA A 88 -3.56 14.57 5.02
C ALA A 88 -4.36 15.18 3.87
N LYS A 89 -5.70 15.16 3.97
CA LYS A 89 -6.56 15.77 2.96
C LYS A 89 -6.31 17.26 2.81
N LEU A 90 -6.27 17.98 3.93
CA LEU A 90 -6.04 19.42 3.95
C LEU A 90 -4.68 19.75 3.31
N LEU A 91 -3.64 18.99 3.65
CA LEU A 91 -2.30 19.19 3.09
C LEU A 91 -2.26 18.99 1.56
N LEU A 92 -3.01 18.02 1.03
CA LEU A 92 -3.04 17.69 -0.40
C LEU A 92 -4.00 18.58 -1.20
N ASP A 93 -4.96 19.24 -0.56
CA ASP A 93 -5.93 20.12 -1.23
C ASP A 93 -5.47 21.59 -1.31
N THR A 94 -4.53 22.01 -0.46
CA THR A 94 -4.13 23.43 -0.34
C THR A 94 -3.03 23.85 -1.29
N LEU A 95 -2.41 22.92 -2.01
CA LEU A 95 -1.31 23.19 -2.93
C LEU A 95 -1.72 23.02 -4.39
N GLU A 96 -1.16 23.87 -5.23
CA GLU A 96 -1.11 23.65 -6.67
C GLU A 96 0.11 22.80 -7.02
N PHE A 97 -0.08 21.82 -7.90
CA PHE A 97 0.97 20.91 -8.34
C PHE A 97 1.29 21.18 -9.80
N SER A 98 2.51 21.65 -10.05
CA SER A 98 2.98 21.99 -11.39
C SER A 98 3.68 20.83 -12.10
N LYS A 99 4.15 19.83 -11.36
CA LYS A 99 4.78 18.62 -11.91
C LYS A 99 3.76 17.48 -11.93
N GLU A 100 3.58 16.89 -13.11
CA GLU A 100 2.54 15.89 -13.36
C GLU A 100 2.67 14.68 -12.42
N GLU A 101 3.88 14.20 -12.18
CA GLU A 101 4.10 13.02 -11.33
C GLU A 101 3.65 13.22 -9.88
N TRP A 102 3.88 14.41 -9.31
CA TRP A 102 3.47 14.74 -7.95
C TRP A 102 1.96 14.99 -7.87
N GLU A 103 1.35 15.56 -8.92
CA GLU A 103 -0.11 15.67 -9.05
C GLU A 103 -0.77 14.30 -9.14
N GLY A 104 -0.17 13.37 -9.90
CA GLY A 104 -0.62 11.99 -10.00
C GLY A 104 -0.67 11.30 -8.63
N LEU A 105 0.41 11.42 -7.84
CA LEU A 105 0.47 10.85 -6.49
C LEU A 105 -0.55 11.49 -5.56
N ARG A 106 -0.70 12.81 -5.63
CA ARG A 106 -1.67 13.56 -4.83
C ARG A 106 -3.09 13.09 -5.13
N LEU A 107 -3.47 13.01 -6.40
CA LEU A 107 -4.79 12.53 -6.82
C LEU A 107 -5.04 11.08 -6.43
N PHE A 108 -4.01 10.24 -6.46
CA PHE A 108 -4.09 8.85 -5.99
C PHE A 108 -4.40 8.81 -4.48
N GLN A 109 -3.67 9.57 -3.68
CA GLN A 109 -3.86 9.67 -2.22
C GLN A 109 -5.21 10.31 -1.85
N VAL A 110 -5.59 11.40 -2.51
CA VAL A 110 -6.91 12.04 -2.30
C VAL A 110 -8.02 11.07 -2.69
N GLY A 111 -7.86 10.30 -3.76
CA GLY A 111 -8.81 9.25 -4.13
C GLY A 111 -8.99 8.21 -3.03
N PHE A 112 -7.90 7.75 -2.41
CA PHE A 112 -7.95 6.85 -1.25
C PHE A 112 -8.65 7.50 -0.04
N ILE A 113 -8.31 8.75 0.29
CA ILE A 113 -8.93 9.51 1.40
C ILE A 113 -10.43 9.68 1.19
N GLU A 114 -10.87 10.09 0.00
CA GLU A 114 -12.29 10.22 -0.32
C GLU A 114 -13.02 8.88 -0.15
N GLY A 115 -12.37 7.76 -0.48
CA GLY A 115 -12.89 6.41 -0.23
C GLY A 115 -13.08 6.12 1.26
N LEU A 116 -12.08 6.43 2.09
CA LEU A 116 -12.16 6.29 3.55
C LEU A 116 -13.29 7.15 4.15
N LEU A 117 -13.54 8.32 3.59
CA LEU A 117 -14.60 9.23 4.02
C LEU A 117 -15.99 8.89 3.45
N GLY A 118 -16.11 7.78 2.70
CA GLY A 118 -17.39 7.32 2.14
C GLY A 118 -17.80 8.01 0.83
N ASN A 119 -16.93 8.84 0.25
CA ASN A 119 -17.19 9.61 -0.97
C ASN A 119 -16.78 8.83 -2.23
N GLY A 120 -17.40 7.66 -2.46
CA GLY A 120 -17.00 6.71 -3.50
C GLY A 120 -16.90 7.27 -4.92
N MET A 121 -17.81 8.17 -5.32
CA MET A 121 -17.76 8.80 -6.64
C MET A 121 -16.55 9.73 -6.81
N ARG A 122 -16.21 10.50 -5.76
CA ARG A 122 -15.03 11.37 -5.76
C ARG A 122 -13.77 10.51 -5.75
N ALA A 123 -13.75 9.45 -4.94
CA ALA A 123 -12.65 8.49 -4.90
C ALA A 123 -12.33 7.89 -6.28
N ALA A 124 -13.35 7.40 -6.99
CA ALA A 124 -13.21 6.85 -8.33
C ALA A 124 -12.76 7.90 -9.36
N THR A 125 -13.26 9.13 -9.26
CA THR A 125 -12.89 10.22 -10.18
C THR A 125 -11.43 10.63 -9.99
N ARG A 126 -10.97 10.77 -8.74
CA ARG A 126 -9.60 11.16 -8.41
C ARG A 126 -8.58 10.08 -8.78
N THR A 127 -8.86 8.81 -8.45
CA THR A 127 -7.99 7.69 -8.82
C THR A 127 -7.90 7.50 -10.34
N ARG A 128 -9.01 7.67 -11.08
CA ARG A 128 -8.99 7.69 -12.55
C ARG A 128 -8.13 8.83 -13.10
N ALA A 129 -8.22 10.02 -12.52
CA ALA A 129 -7.41 11.16 -12.95
C ALA A 129 -5.91 10.90 -12.72
N ALA A 130 -5.54 10.36 -11.56
CA ALA A 130 -4.17 9.91 -11.28
C ALA A 130 -3.68 8.89 -12.33
N ALA A 131 -4.50 7.88 -12.64
CA ALA A 131 -4.14 6.86 -13.62
C ALA A 131 -3.92 7.42 -15.03
N LYS A 132 -4.68 8.45 -15.44
CA LYS A 132 -4.49 9.13 -16.72
C LYS A 132 -3.14 9.86 -16.79
N ILE A 133 -2.71 10.45 -15.68
CA ILE A 133 -1.41 11.12 -15.56
C ILE A 133 -0.28 10.10 -15.62
N PHE A 134 -0.40 8.98 -14.89
CA PHE A 134 0.68 8.00 -14.82
C PHE A 134 0.87 7.17 -16.09
N LYS A 135 -0.22 6.87 -16.81
CA LYS A 135 -0.18 6.00 -17.99
C LYS A 135 0.86 6.39 -19.06
N PRO A 136 1.04 7.67 -19.44
CA PRO A 136 2.04 8.05 -20.44
C PRO A 136 3.47 8.20 -19.90
N LEU A 137 3.69 8.17 -18.57
CA LEU A 137 5.02 8.41 -18.01
C LEU A 137 5.93 7.19 -18.18
N ASP A 138 7.12 7.39 -18.73
CA ASP A 138 8.13 6.34 -18.93
C ASP A 138 8.90 6.03 -17.64
N ASN A 139 8.19 5.58 -16.60
CA ASN A 139 8.77 5.26 -15.29
C ASN A 139 8.03 4.08 -14.67
N SER A 140 8.76 3.06 -14.21
CA SER A 140 8.16 1.83 -13.70
C SER A 140 7.30 2.04 -12.45
N GLU A 141 7.68 2.96 -11.56
CA GLU A 141 6.89 3.24 -10.36
C GLU A 141 5.61 4.02 -10.69
N ALA A 142 5.68 4.98 -11.62
CA ALA A 142 4.48 5.63 -12.17
C ALA A 142 3.53 4.60 -12.82
N GLN A 143 4.07 3.72 -13.66
CA GLN A 143 3.31 2.65 -14.29
C GLN A 143 2.65 1.71 -13.26
N ALA A 144 3.29 1.47 -12.11
CA ALA A 144 2.66 0.69 -11.03
C ALA A 144 1.36 1.34 -10.53
N PHE A 145 1.32 2.66 -10.32
CA PHE A 145 0.08 3.34 -9.92
C PHE A 145 -1.00 3.27 -11.00
N TYR A 146 -0.62 3.32 -12.27
CA TYR A 146 -1.53 3.05 -13.38
C TYR A 146 -2.06 1.61 -13.34
N PHE A 147 -1.19 0.60 -13.18
CA PHE A 147 -1.57 -0.82 -13.12
C PHE A 147 -2.49 -1.13 -11.94
N ILE A 148 -2.27 -0.53 -10.77
CA ILE A 148 -3.17 -0.66 -9.63
C ILE A 148 -4.60 -0.23 -10.01
N TYR A 149 -4.77 0.91 -10.69
CA TYR A 149 -6.07 1.35 -11.17
C TYR A 149 -6.62 0.43 -12.29
N ALA A 150 -5.78 0.13 -13.28
CA ALA A 150 -6.17 -0.64 -14.46
C ALA A 150 -6.64 -2.05 -14.09
N PHE A 151 -6.01 -2.70 -13.11
CA PHE A 151 -6.41 -4.03 -12.64
C PHE A 151 -7.88 -4.09 -12.20
N TYR A 152 -8.33 -3.10 -11.42
CA TYR A 152 -9.72 -3.05 -10.97
C TYR A 152 -10.69 -2.70 -12.11
N MET A 153 -10.24 -1.91 -13.08
CA MET A 153 -11.05 -1.61 -14.28
C MET A 153 -11.19 -2.84 -15.18
N GLU A 154 -10.11 -3.59 -15.42
CA GLU A 154 -10.14 -4.83 -16.20
C GLU A 154 -11.05 -5.89 -15.56
N ALA A 155 -11.12 -5.92 -14.22
CA ALA A 155 -12.06 -6.81 -13.52
C ALA A 155 -13.53 -6.53 -13.87
N LEU A 156 -13.89 -5.30 -14.23
CA LEU A 156 -15.27 -4.93 -14.61
C LEU A 156 -15.63 -5.42 -16.01
N SER A 157 -14.65 -5.62 -16.89
CA SER A 157 -14.82 -6.11 -18.26
C SER A 157 -14.48 -7.59 -18.45
N ALA A 158 -13.88 -8.25 -17.46
CA ALA A 158 -13.41 -9.64 -17.57
C ALA A 158 -14.50 -10.70 -17.83
N TRP A 159 -15.78 -10.38 -17.61
CA TRP A 159 -16.89 -11.28 -17.90
C TRP A 159 -17.34 -11.22 -19.38
N ILE A 160 -16.87 -10.23 -20.14
CA ILE A 160 -17.27 -10.01 -21.54
C ILE A 160 -16.58 -11.06 -22.44
N PRO A 161 -17.34 -11.88 -23.20
CA PRO A 161 -16.74 -12.85 -24.11
C PRO A 161 -15.81 -12.19 -25.14
N GLY A 162 -14.62 -12.76 -25.31
CA GLY A 162 -13.62 -12.27 -26.27
C GLY A 162 -12.67 -11.17 -25.75
N VAL A 163 -12.88 -10.66 -24.53
CA VAL A 163 -11.92 -9.75 -23.87
C VAL A 163 -10.88 -10.57 -23.10
N SER A 164 -9.60 -10.38 -23.42
CA SER A 164 -8.50 -11.03 -22.68
C SER A 164 -8.33 -10.42 -21.29
N ASP A 165 -8.31 -11.26 -20.25
CA ASP A 165 -8.00 -10.82 -18.89
C ASP A 165 -6.51 -10.49 -18.76
N LYS A 166 -6.17 -9.19 -18.72
CA LYS A 166 -4.79 -8.71 -18.61
C LYS A 166 -4.27 -8.58 -17.17
N ARG A 167 -5.09 -8.95 -16.18
CA ARG A 167 -4.75 -8.80 -14.76
C ARG A 167 -3.57 -9.68 -14.33
N PRO A 168 -3.41 -10.93 -14.81
CA PRO A 168 -2.22 -11.74 -14.47
C PRO A 168 -0.90 -11.08 -14.90
N GLU A 169 -0.85 -10.49 -16.10
CA GLU A 169 0.32 -9.81 -16.63
C GLU A 169 0.65 -8.55 -15.81
N MET A 170 -0.38 -7.78 -15.44
CA MET A 170 -0.21 -6.62 -14.55
C MET A 170 0.36 -7.03 -13.19
N LEU A 171 -0.06 -8.17 -12.63
CA LEU A 171 0.46 -8.66 -11.34
C LEU A 171 1.93 -9.06 -11.42
N ILE A 172 2.35 -9.71 -12.51
CA ILE A 172 3.76 -10.05 -12.75
C ILE A 172 4.62 -8.78 -12.81
N GLU A 173 4.17 -7.76 -13.55
CA GLU A 173 4.91 -6.49 -13.61
C GLU A 173 4.91 -5.75 -12.27
N LEU A 174 3.78 -5.71 -11.56
CA LEU A 174 3.71 -5.09 -10.23
C LEU A 174 4.65 -5.77 -9.23
N GLU A 175 4.74 -7.10 -9.23
CA GLU A 175 5.67 -7.85 -8.39
C GLU A 175 7.12 -7.53 -8.73
N LYS A 176 7.48 -7.50 -10.02
CA LYS A 176 8.81 -7.07 -10.49
C LYS A 176 9.13 -5.64 -10.04
N ILE A 177 8.18 -4.72 -10.14
CA ILE A 177 8.35 -3.34 -9.69
C ILE A 177 8.52 -3.29 -8.17
N THR A 178 7.75 -4.05 -7.39
CA THR A 178 7.91 -4.15 -5.93
C THR A 178 9.34 -4.51 -5.53
N HIS A 179 9.99 -5.44 -6.24
CA HIS A 179 11.36 -5.85 -5.92
C HIS A 179 12.42 -4.80 -6.24
N ASN A 180 12.24 -4.07 -7.35
CA ASN A 180 13.23 -3.13 -7.91
C ASN A 180 12.94 -1.66 -7.61
N SER A 181 11.80 -1.35 -7.00
CA SER A 181 11.35 0.00 -6.69
C SER A 181 12.27 0.66 -5.67
N VAL A 182 12.63 1.91 -5.97
CA VAL A 182 13.49 2.75 -5.12
C VAL A 182 12.68 3.36 -3.99
N ARG A 183 11.45 3.79 -4.26
CA ARG A 183 10.66 4.60 -3.31
C ARG A 183 9.38 3.91 -2.84
N PHE A 184 8.66 3.29 -3.77
CA PHE A 184 7.27 2.88 -3.54
C PHE A 184 7.09 1.38 -3.34
N GLY A 185 8.17 0.60 -3.21
CA GLY A 185 8.14 -0.86 -3.23
C GLY A 185 7.23 -1.44 -2.16
N SER A 186 7.24 -0.89 -0.95
CA SER A 186 6.34 -1.30 0.14
C SER A 186 4.86 -1.01 -0.14
N VAL A 187 4.55 0.14 -0.75
CA VAL A 187 3.16 0.54 -1.08
C VAL A 187 2.64 -0.29 -2.25
N ILE A 188 3.43 -0.41 -3.32
CA ILE A 188 3.11 -1.22 -4.50
C ILE A 188 2.96 -2.68 -4.08
N GLY A 189 3.93 -3.22 -3.33
CA GLY A 189 3.91 -4.60 -2.84
C GLY A 189 2.70 -4.90 -1.97
N SER A 190 2.33 -3.99 -1.07
CA SER A 190 1.12 -4.15 -0.26
C SER A 190 -0.13 -4.23 -1.13
N ALA A 191 -0.26 -3.36 -2.13
CA ALA A 191 -1.39 -3.40 -3.07
C ALA A 191 -1.41 -4.74 -3.84
N THR A 192 -0.27 -5.17 -4.38
CA THR A 192 -0.12 -6.42 -5.13
C THR A 192 -0.50 -7.65 -4.31
N VAL A 193 -0.08 -7.73 -3.04
CA VAL A 193 -0.48 -8.80 -2.11
C VAL A 193 -2.01 -8.88 -1.99
N TRP A 194 -2.69 -7.74 -1.80
CA TRP A 194 -4.15 -7.71 -1.70
C TRP A 194 -4.85 -8.04 -3.01
N MET A 195 -4.23 -7.73 -4.16
CA MET A 195 -4.75 -8.07 -5.47
C MET A 195 -4.64 -9.58 -5.73
N TYR A 196 -3.51 -10.22 -5.39
CA TYR A 196 -3.39 -11.68 -5.39
C TYR A 196 -4.41 -12.34 -4.45
N PHE A 197 -4.58 -11.81 -3.23
CA PHE A 197 -5.58 -12.28 -2.28
C PHE A 197 -7.01 -12.20 -2.83
N GLY A 198 -7.35 -11.09 -3.50
CA GLY A 198 -8.65 -10.89 -4.15
C GLY A 198 -8.92 -11.92 -5.25
N ARG A 199 -7.86 -12.38 -5.93
CA ARG A 199 -7.91 -13.47 -6.93
C ARG A 199 -7.82 -14.88 -6.34
N LYS A 200 -7.75 -14.99 -5.01
CA LYS A 200 -7.55 -16.26 -4.28
C LYS A 200 -6.20 -16.94 -4.58
N GLU A 201 -5.21 -16.18 -5.06
CA GLU A 201 -3.85 -16.66 -5.32
C GLU A 201 -3.00 -16.50 -4.05
N TYR A 202 -3.39 -17.19 -2.97
CA TYR A 202 -2.83 -16.94 -1.63
C TYR A 202 -1.36 -17.34 -1.51
N ASP A 203 -0.90 -18.38 -2.21
CA ASP A 203 0.52 -18.76 -2.20
C ASP A 203 1.42 -17.67 -2.80
N LYS A 204 0.97 -17.03 -3.90
CA LYS A 204 1.71 -15.91 -4.50
C LYS A 204 1.71 -14.69 -3.58
N ALA A 205 0.57 -14.39 -2.97
CA ALA A 205 0.45 -13.33 -1.97
C ALA A 205 1.36 -13.59 -0.76
N LEU A 206 1.44 -14.84 -0.29
CA LEU A 206 2.31 -15.27 0.81
C LEU A 206 3.79 -15.12 0.45
N ASN A 207 4.20 -15.57 -0.73
CA ASN A 207 5.56 -15.42 -1.22
C ASN A 207 5.99 -13.95 -1.31
N LEU A 208 5.10 -13.09 -1.81
CA LEU A 208 5.39 -11.66 -1.94
C LEU A 208 5.48 -10.97 -0.56
N VAL A 209 4.56 -11.26 0.38
CA VAL A 209 4.65 -10.68 1.72
C VAL A 209 5.87 -11.19 2.49
N ASP A 210 6.27 -12.46 2.32
CA ASP A 210 7.51 -12.98 2.89
C ASP A 210 8.75 -12.27 2.31
N ALA A 211 8.74 -11.90 1.03
CA ALA A 211 9.80 -11.08 0.43
C ALA A 211 9.84 -9.65 1.00
N LEU A 212 8.67 -9.04 1.28
CA LEU A 212 8.60 -7.75 1.98
C LEU A 212 9.13 -7.87 3.42
N LEU A 213 8.80 -8.95 4.13
CA LEU A 213 9.28 -9.23 5.48
C LEU A 213 10.79 -9.46 5.52
N LYS A 214 11.44 -10.00 4.48
CA LYS A 214 12.91 -10.06 4.42
C LYS A 214 13.56 -8.67 4.52
N LYS A 215 12.92 -7.64 3.96
CA LYS A 215 13.39 -6.24 4.05
C LYS A 215 12.95 -5.56 5.36
N SER A 216 11.85 -5.98 5.97
CA SER A 216 11.32 -5.41 7.21
C SER A 216 10.72 -6.48 8.12
N PRO A 217 11.54 -7.30 8.81
CA PRO A 217 11.10 -8.55 9.46
C PRO A 217 10.07 -8.38 10.58
N GLN A 218 10.07 -7.21 11.21
CA GLN A 218 9.20 -6.91 12.33
C GLN A 218 8.06 -5.97 11.97
N ASN A 219 7.85 -5.67 10.67
CA ASN A 219 6.79 -4.76 10.26
C ASN A 219 5.40 -5.39 10.59
N PRO A 220 4.61 -4.80 11.49
CA PRO A 220 3.37 -5.43 11.95
C PRO A 220 2.30 -5.53 10.87
N ALA A 221 2.26 -4.60 9.92
CA ALA A 221 1.31 -4.67 8.81
C ALA A 221 1.62 -5.86 7.89
N PHE A 222 2.89 -6.09 7.55
CA PHE A 222 3.29 -7.25 6.74
C PHE A 222 3.11 -8.57 7.48
N LEU A 223 3.37 -8.62 8.79
CA LEU A 223 3.08 -9.80 9.60
C LEU A 223 1.58 -10.13 9.60
N GLN A 224 0.71 -9.14 9.77
CA GLN A 224 -0.73 -9.36 9.68
C GLN A 224 -1.18 -9.80 8.28
N MET A 225 -0.58 -9.24 7.22
CA MET A 225 -0.86 -9.67 5.83
C MET A 225 -0.45 -11.14 5.62
N ARG A 226 0.69 -11.56 6.16
CA ARG A 226 1.12 -12.97 6.16
C ARG A 226 0.11 -13.86 6.87
N ALA A 227 -0.38 -13.45 8.04
CA ALA A 227 -1.39 -14.18 8.80
C ALA A 227 -2.74 -14.27 8.05
N ASP A 228 -3.14 -13.22 7.33
CA ASP A 228 -4.32 -13.24 6.46
C ASP A 228 -4.17 -14.28 5.33
N MET A 229 -2.96 -14.46 4.77
CA MET A 229 -2.72 -15.49 3.75
C MET A 229 -2.78 -16.89 4.36
N LEU A 230 -2.10 -17.11 5.50
CA LEU A 230 -2.11 -18.38 6.21
C LEU A 230 -3.53 -18.81 6.60
N PHE A 231 -4.35 -17.88 7.10
CA PHE A 231 -5.76 -18.16 7.38
C PHE A 231 -6.51 -18.67 6.15
N ARG A 232 -6.23 -18.14 4.96
CA ARG A 232 -6.89 -18.55 3.71
C ARG A 232 -6.34 -19.85 3.12
N LEU A 233 -5.14 -20.23 3.54
CA LEU A 233 -4.52 -21.52 3.28
C LEU A 233 -4.87 -22.56 4.37
N GLU A 234 -5.79 -22.23 5.28
CA GLU A 234 -6.24 -23.10 6.38
C GLU A 234 -5.14 -23.46 7.40
N GLU A 235 -4.04 -22.72 7.39
CA GLU A 235 -2.94 -22.78 8.35
C GLU A 235 -3.31 -22.00 9.64
N TYR A 236 -4.40 -22.42 10.29
CA TYR A 236 -5.06 -21.64 11.33
C TYR A 236 -4.19 -21.41 12.57
N ASP A 237 -3.44 -22.40 13.03
CA ASP A 237 -2.58 -22.25 14.20
C ASP A 237 -1.44 -21.25 13.93
N ALA A 238 -0.81 -21.32 12.76
CA ALA A 238 0.23 -20.38 12.36
C ALA A 238 -0.32 -18.95 12.18
N ALA A 239 -1.53 -18.81 11.61
CA ALA A 239 -2.20 -17.52 11.50
C ALA A 239 -2.54 -16.93 12.88
N ALA A 240 -3.09 -17.75 13.79
CA ALA A 240 -3.43 -17.36 15.15
C ALA A 240 -2.20 -16.87 15.90
N GLU A 241 -1.09 -17.62 15.87
CA GLU A 241 0.15 -17.26 16.58
C GLU A 241 0.64 -15.85 16.19
N ILE A 242 0.59 -15.51 14.89
CA ILE A 242 1.00 -14.19 14.42
C ILE A 242 0.06 -13.10 14.92
N TYR A 243 -1.26 -13.32 14.87
CA TYR A 243 -2.22 -12.33 15.35
C TYR A 243 -2.20 -12.19 16.88
N GLU A 244 -1.92 -13.24 17.63
CA GLU A 244 -1.74 -13.16 19.09
C GLU A 244 -0.52 -12.32 19.45
N LYS A 245 0.61 -12.55 18.77
CA LYS A 245 1.80 -11.70 18.89
C LYS A 245 1.48 -10.25 18.50
N SER A 246 0.69 -10.05 17.44
CA SER A 246 0.26 -8.72 17.01
C SER A 246 -0.63 -8.03 18.05
N ALA A 247 -1.65 -8.70 18.56
CA ALA A 247 -2.54 -8.16 19.60
C ALA A 247 -1.73 -7.83 20.86
N THR A 248 -0.85 -8.72 21.30
CA THR A 248 0.05 -8.52 22.44
C THR A 248 1.00 -7.33 22.24
N TYR A 249 1.52 -7.16 21.02
CA TYR A 249 2.37 -6.02 20.66
C TYR A 249 1.60 -4.69 20.77
N TYR A 250 0.42 -4.62 20.15
CA TYR A 250 -0.38 -3.40 20.19
C TYR A 250 -0.99 -3.13 21.57
N GLU A 251 -1.32 -4.15 22.35
CA GLU A 251 -1.81 -3.97 23.73
C GLU A 251 -0.80 -3.18 24.57
N ARG A 252 0.50 -3.42 24.37
CA ARG A 252 1.56 -2.65 25.06
C ARG A 252 1.85 -1.31 24.41
N LYS A 253 1.90 -1.25 23.07
CA LYS A 253 2.39 -0.08 22.33
C LYS A 253 1.31 0.98 22.11
N ALA A 254 0.12 0.56 21.72
CA ALA A 254 -1.02 1.40 21.38
C ALA A 254 -2.32 0.60 21.61
N PRO A 255 -2.74 0.43 22.88
CA PRO A 255 -3.88 -0.40 23.22
C PRO A 255 -5.13 0.04 22.46
N LYS A 256 -5.92 -0.93 21.98
CA LYS A 256 -7.16 -0.68 21.23
C LYS A 256 -6.97 0.19 19.97
N SER A 257 -5.77 0.21 19.39
CA SER A 257 -5.51 0.78 18.06
C SER A 257 -6.28 0.05 16.96
N LEU A 258 -6.39 0.65 15.77
CA LEU A 258 -7.04 0.02 14.62
C LEU A 258 -6.46 -1.37 14.33
N ARG A 259 -5.13 -1.53 14.36
CA ARG A 259 -4.48 -2.82 14.13
C ARG A 259 -4.68 -3.83 15.26
N TRP A 260 -4.86 -3.38 16.49
CA TRP A 260 -5.29 -4.23 17.59
C TRP A 260 -6.69 -4.80 17.34
N TRP A 261 -7.65 -3.96 16.94
CA TRP A 261 -9.00 -4.41 16.61
C TRP A 261 -9.03 -5.33 15.38
N CYS A 262 -8.15 -5.09 14.41
CA CYS A 262 -7.96 -6.01 13.30
C CYS A 262 -7.46 -7.37 13.79
N ALA A 263 -6.50 -7.40 14.73
CA ALA A 263 -6.03 -8.66 15.31
C ALA A 263 -7.14 -9.38 16.09
N ALA A 264 -7.92 -8.66 16.91
CA ALA A 264 -9.06 -9.23 17.64
C ALA A 264 -10.12 -9.84 16.69
N GLY A 265 -10.51 -9.10 15.65
CA GLY A 265 -11.42 -9.61 14.61
C GLY A 265 -10.88 -10.86 13.91
N ASN A 266 -9.61 -10.84 13.55
CA ASN A 266 -8.98 -11.98 12.92
C ASN A 266 -8.89 -13.20 13.84
N LEU A 267 -8.52 -13.03 15.10
CA LEU A 267 -8.46 -14.12 16.07
C LEU A 267 -9.83 -14.73 16.35
N ALA A 268 -10.89 -13.90 16.45
CA ALA A 268 -12.26 -14.40 16.58
C ALA A 268 -12.62 -15.34 15.42
N ARG A 269 -12.43 -14.92 14.16
CA ARG A 269 -12.76 -15.79 13.01
C ARG A 269 -11.81 -16.98 12.86
N ILE A 270 -10.51 -16.84 13.16
CA ILE A 270 -9.54 -17.93 13.06
C ILE A 270 -9.91 -19.03 14.08
N TYR A 271 -10.14 -18.66 15.33
CA TYR A 271 -10.50 -19.62 16.36
C TYR A 271 -11.87 -20.25 16.14
N GLN A 272 -12.81 -19.51 15.53
CA GLN A 272 -14.09 -20.08 15.12
C GLN A 272 -13.93 -21.18 14.07
N GLU A 273 -13.09 -20.97 13.06
CA GLU A 273 -12.85 -21.96 11.98
C GLU A 273 -11.98 -23.13 12.45
N ASN A 274 -11.12 -22.90 13.44
CA ASN A 274 -10.24 -23.91 14.03
C ASN A 274 -10.88 -24.66 15.21
N ASP A 275 -12.22 -24.63 15.33
CA ASP A 275 -13.02 -25.27 16.38
C ASP A 275 -12.65 -24.92 17.85
N LYS A 276 -11.91 -23.82 18.07
CA LYS A 276 -11.49 -23.31 19.39
C LYS A 276 -12.48 -22.27 19.90
N LYS A 277 -13.74 -22.69 20.12
CA LYS A 277 -14.88 -21.77 20.40
C LYS A 277 -14.70 -20.90 21.63
N GLU A 278 -14.11 -21.40 22.72
CA GLU A 278 -13.88 -20.59 23.92
C GLU A 278 -12.87 -19.46 23.65
N LEU A 279 -11.83 -19.71 22.85
CA LEU A 279 -10.86 -18.68 22.47
C LEU A 279 -11.49 -17.67 21.51
N SER A 280 -12.31 -18.13 20.56
CA SER A 280 -13.10 -17.25 19.69
C SER A 280 -13.97 -16.29 20.52
N GLN A 281 -14.71 -16.83 21.50
CA GLN A 281 -15.63 -16.04 22.33
C GLN A 281 -14.90 -14.94 23.12
N ARG A 282 -13.71 -15.23 23.66
CA ARG A 282 -12.89 -14.22 24.36
C ARG A 282 -12.61 -12.99 23.49
N TRP A 283 -12.36 -13.19 22.19
CA TRP A 283 -12.14 -12.09 21.25
C TRP A 283 -13.44 -11.38 20.86
N ILE A 284 -14.54 -12.12 20.71
CA ILE A 284 -15.87 -11.57 20.40
C ILE A 284 -16.36 -10.63 21.50
N ASP A 285 -16.12 -10.98 22.78
CA ASP A 285 -16.61 -10.20 23.92
C ASP A 285 -16.13 -8.74 23.89
N HIS A 286 -14.96 -8.47 23.29
CA HIS A 286 -14.44 -7.11 23.12
C HIS A 286 -15.30 -6.21 22.21
N PHE A 287 -16.06 -6.78 21.26
CA PHE A 287 -16.85 -5.99 20.30
C PHE A 287 -18.09 -5.34 20.91
N SER A 288 -18.47 -5.72 22.13
CA SER A 288 -19.52 -5.04 22.91
C SER A 288 -19.06 -3.70 23.52
N SER A 289 -17.75 -3.45 23.54
CA SER A 289 -17.16 -2.29 24.24
C SER A 289 -17.46 -0.94 23.55
N PRO A 290 -17.56 0.16 24.32
CA PRO A 290 -17.67 1.51 23.76
C PRO A 290 -16.50 1.90 22.84
N GLU A 291 -15.29 1.39 23.11
CA GLU A 291 -14.11 1.65 22.30
C GLU A 291 -14.22 1.02 20.91
N PHE A 292 -14.78 -0.19 20.80
CA PHE A 292 -15.04 -0.78 19.49
C PHE A 292 -16.01 0.08 18.68
N GLN A 293 -17.09 0.59 19.30
CA GLN A 293 -18.07 1.41 18.58
C GLN A 293 -17.46 2.67 17.96
N LYS A 294 -16.45 3.27 18.60
CA LYS A 294 -15.74 4.45 18.07
C LYS A 294 -14.94 4.14 16.80
N ILE A 295 -14.33 2.96 16.72
CA ILE A 295 -13.47 2.57 15.60
C ILE A 295 -14.20 1.74 14.53
N LYS A 296 -15.37 1.15 14.84
CA LYS A 296 -16.09 0.18 14.00
C LYS A 296 -16.27 0.61 12.55
N LYS A 297 -16.51 1.90 12.28
CA LYS A 297 -16.68 2.43 10.91
C LYS A 297 -15.39 2.51 10.10
N TRP A 298 -14.24 2.49 10.77
CA TRP A 298 -12.90 2.58 10.19
C TRP A 298 -12.23 1.21 10.04
N MET A 299 -12.85 0.16 10.59
CA MET A 299 -12.41 -1.22 10.41
C MET A 299 -12.44 -1.63 8.93
N PRO A 300 -11.52 -2.51 8.48
CA PRO A 300 -11.51 -3.01 7.11
C PRO A 300 -12.89 -3.60 6.71
N PRO A 301 -13.54 -3.10 5.64
CA PRO A 301 -14.87 -3.55 5.26
C PRO A 301 -14.95 -5.06 4.96
N SER A 302 -13.87 -5.63 4.41
CA SER A 302 -13.76 -7.07 4.13
C SER A 302 -13.83 -7.91 5.41
N LEU A 303 -13.07 -7.53 6.45
CA LEU A 303 -13.09 -8.18 7.76
C LEU A 303 -14.45 -8.04 8.41
N MET A 304 -15.00 -6.82 8.44
CA MET A 304 -16.31 -6.56 9.05
C MET A 304 -17.44 -7.34 8.37
N LYS A 305 -17.40 -7.48 7.04
CA LYS A 305 -18.35 -8.31 6.28
C LYS A 305 -18.21 -9.79 6.63
N ASP A 306 -16.98 -10.29 6.77
CA ASP A 306 -16.72 -11.68 7.14
C ASP A 306 -17.22 -11.99 8.55
N LEU A 307 -16.89 -11.15 9.53
CA LEU A 307 -17.36 -11.29 10.91
C LEU A 307 -18.88 -11.30 11.02
N LYS A 308 -19.57 -10.39 10.31
CA LYS A 308 -21.06 -10.37 10.26
C LYS A 308 -21.63 -11.65 9.65
N ARG A 309 -21.07 -12.10 8.52
CA ARG A 309 -21.49 -13.33 7.85
C ARG A 309 -21.37 -14.55 8.78
N ARG A 310 -20.34 -14.56 9.62
CA ARG A 310 -20.05 -15.62 10.60
C ARG A 310 -20.78 -15.45 11.93
N LYS A 311 -21.58 -14.39 12.11
CA LYS A 311 -22.29 -14.06 13.37
C LYS A 311 -21.33 -13.86 14.57
N LEU A 312 -20.20 -13.20 14.32
CA LEU A 312 -19.17 -12.89 15.32
C LEU A 312 -19.21 -11.43 15.80
N LEU A 313 -20.28 -10.69 15.48
CA LEU A 313 -20.52 -9.27 15.80
C LEU A 313 -21.96 -9.05 16.24
#